data_AF-A0AAU9JTI2-F1
#
_entry.id   AF-A0AAU9JTI2-F1
#
_cell.length_a   1.000
_cell.length_b   1.000
_cell.length_c   1.000
_cell.angle_alpha   90.00
_cell.angle_beta   90.00
_cell.angle_gamma   90.00
#
_symmetry.space_group_name_H-M   'P 1'
#
loop_
_entity.id
_entity.type
_entity.pdbx_description
1 polymer ?
#
loop_
_entity_poly.entity_id
_entity_poly.type
_entity_poly.pdbx_seq_one_letter_code
_entity_poly.pdbx_strand_id
1 'polypeptide(L)'
;MADFSVQDLSSSQTQSSLQASPQVVLKVSSIDKSVNKKAYKTQNNCVICNVNFAKGGPVSVQKHTCRFCYQAVCSSCSPLTAIHPSTNNLERICIPCYTRYLKEEIERENEAEKQGVISREVELRKSLNSEKMKLEEELDKVRNEQMGLKSQVLTLSSELECLNHQKINVQTSENKNDSSVPISDLLEKLREQEMENARLQKEVQTLKTSSNSRPSSSACEHCSVQ
;
A
#
# COMPACT_ATOMS: atom_id res chain seq x y z
N MET A 1 18.77 44.27 -33.67
CA MET A 1 18.21 45.63 -33.48
C MET A 1 16.76 45.45 -33.06
N ALA A 2 16.49 45.49 -31.76
CA ALA A 2 15.14 45.42 -31.21
C ALA A 2 15.07 46.44 -30.07
N ASP A 3 14.31 47.49 -30.30
CA ASP A 3 14.08 48.59 -29.37
C ASP A 3 13.27 48.11 -28.16
N PHE A 4 13.86 48.25 -26.98
CA PHE A 4 13.22 47.96 -25.70
C PHE A 4 12.85 49.30 -25.05
N SER A 5 11.65 49.79 -25.33
CA SER A 5 11.10 50.99 -24.70
C SER A 5 10.73 50.72 -23.24
N VAL A 6 11.44 51.36 -22.33
CA VAL A 6 11.10 51.45 -20.90
C VAL A 6 10.07 52.57 -20.75
N GLN A 7 8.85 52.23 -20.32
CA GLN A 7 7.82 53.21 -19.98
C GLN A 7 7.75 53.45 -18.48
N ASP A 8 7.59 54.73 -18.16
CA ASP A 8 7.54 55.38 -16.86
C ASP A 8 6.53 54.77 -15.87
N LEU A 9 7.02 54.49 -14.65
CA LEU A 9 6.21 54.22 -13.47
C LEU A 9 5.86 55.55 -12.79
N SER A 10 4.83 56.23 -13.29
CA SER A 10 4.24 57.38 -12.61
C SER A 10 3.35 56.94 -11.44
N SER A 11 3.67 57.50 -10.27
CA SER A 11 2.96 57.43 -9.00
C SER A 11 1.46 57.73 -9.14
N SER A 12 0.59 56.87 -8.61
CA SER A 12 -0.84 57.17 -8.46
C SER A 12 -1.49 56.36 -7.34
N GLN A 13 -1.81 57.06 -6.25
CA GLN A 13 -3.00 56.88 -5.40
C GLN A 13 -3.17 55.54 -4.66
N THR A 14 -2.63 55.51 -3.44
CA THR A 14 -3.09 54.62 -2.36
C THR A 14 -4.50 55.02 -1.91
N GLN A 15 -5.52 54.59 -2.65
CA GLN A 15 -6.88 54.50 -2.12
C GLN A 15 -6.94 53.26 -1.23
N SER A 16 -6.71 53.46 0.06
CA SER A 16 -6.88 52.48 1.12
C SER A 16 -8.38 52.15 1.29
N SER A 17 -8.88 51.33 0.38
CA SER A 17 -10.04 50.48 0.63
C SER A 17 -9.69 49.59 1.82
N LEU A 18 -10.11 50.00 3.01
CA LEU A 18 -10.11 49.15 4.20
C LEU A 18 -11.13 48.04 3.90
N GLN A 19 -10.67 47.03 3.16
CA GLN A 19 -11.39 45.78 2.99
C GLN A 19 -11.67 45.27 4.40
N ALA A 20 -12.94 45.25 4.78
CA ALA A 20 -13.38 44.78 6.07
C ALA A 20 -12.93 43.32 6.19
N SER A 21 -11.84 43.09 6.91
CA SER A 21 -11.32 41.76 7.15
C SER A 21 -12.45 40.90 7.68
N PRO A 22 -12.64 39.68 7.17
CA PRO A 22 -13.70 38.79 7.63
C PRO A 22 -13.59 38.65 9.16
N GLN A 23 -14.54 39.24 9.88
CA GLN A 23 -14.55 39.17 11.34
C GLN A 23 -15.08 37.79 11.70
N VAL A 24 -14.20 36.96 12.26
CA VAL A 24 -14.57 35.67 12.82
C VAL A 24 -15.47 35.91 14.03
N VAL A 25 -16.75 35.56 13.91
CA VAL A 25 -17.71 35.68 15.01
C VAL A 25 -17.73 34.37 15.79
N LEU A 26 -17.11 34.37 16.98
CA LEU A 26 -17.10 33.21 17.86
C LEU A 26 -18.47 33.00 18.51
N LYS A 27 -19.05 31.80 18.37
CA LYS A 27 -20.27 31.38 19.06
C LYS A 27 -19.92 30.52 20.25
N VAL A 28 -20.15 31.05 21.45
CA VAL A 28 -19.86 30.31 22.70
C VAL A 28 -21.05 29.43 23.06
N SER A 29 -20.81 28.15 23.32
CA SER A 29 -21.86 27.17 23.59
C SER A 29 -22.42 27.25 25.01
N SER A 30 -21.55 27.48 26.01
CA SER A 30 -21.96 27.57 27.41
C SER A 30 -21.01 28.44 28.24
N ILE A 31 -21.53 29.01 29.31
CA ILE A 31 -20.75 29.74 30.32
C ILE A 31 -20.89 28.99 31.65
N ASP A 32 -19.80 28.91 32.40
CA ASP A 32 -19.78 28.30 33.72
C ASP A 32 -20.75 29.04 34.67
N LYS A 33 -21.67 28.28 35.25
CA LYS A 33 -22.70 28.77 36.18
C LYS A 33 -22.09 29.24 37.52
N SER A 34 -20.88 28.80 37.84
CA SER A 34 -20.17 29.15 39.09
C SER A 34 -19.64 30.58 39.11
N VAL A 35 -19.62 31.27 37.96
CA VAL A 35 -18.97 32.58 37.82
C VAL A 35 -19.78 33.68 38.53
N ASN A 36 -19.10 34.42 39.40
CA ASN A 36 -19.69 35.56 40.10
C ASN A 36 -19.91 36.76 39.18
N LYS A 37 -21.17 37.01 38.79
CA LYS A 37 -21.58 38.12 37.90
C LYS A 37 -21.25 39.52 38.42
N LYS A 38 -20.95 39.68 39.71
CA LYS A 38 -20.65 40.96 40.35
C LYS A 38 -19.15 41.18 40.60
N ALA A 39 -18.27 40.24 40.20
CA ALA A 39 -16.84 40.31 40.47
C ALA A 39 -16.19 41.61 39.95
N TYR A 40 -16.57 42.09 38.77
CA TYR A 40 -16.03 43.33 38.22
C TYR A 40 -16.23 44.55 39.14
N LYS A 41 -17.24 44.57 40.02
CA LYS A 41 -17.55 45.76 40.83
C LYS A 41 -16.46 46.04 41.86
N THR A 42 -15.88 45.00 42.46
CA THR A 42 -14.87 45.11 43.51
C THR A 42 -13.44 45.27 42.98
N GLN A 43 -13.22 45.05 41.68
CA GLN A 43 -11.90 45.10 41.07
C GLN A 43 -11.51 46.51 40.62
N ASN A 44 -10.40 47.01 41.13
CA ASN A 44 -9.84 48.33 40.78
C ASN A 44 -8.76 48.27 39.70
N ASN A 45 -8.34 47.06 39.33
CA ASN A 45 -7.31 46.79 38.33
C ASN A 45 -7.84 45.80 37.29
N CYS A 46 -7.31 45.87 36.06
CA CYS A 46 -7.60 44.87 35.05
C CYS A 46 -7.08 43.50 35.49
N VAL A 47 -7.92 42.47 35.47
CA VAL A 47 -7.53 41.11 35.91
C VAL A 47 -6.45 40.45 35.02
N ILE A 48 -6.14 41.04 33.86
CA ILE A 48 -5.21 40.48 32.86
C ILE A 48 -3.85 41.18 32.91
N CYS A 49 -3.85 42.52 32.78
CA CYS A 49 -2.61 43.31 32.76
C CYS A 49 -2.36 44.14 34.03
N ASN A 50 -3.22 44.03 35.05
CA ASN A 50 -3.15 44.75 36.33
C ASN A 50 -3.15 46.29 36.25
N VAL A 51 -3.43 46.90 35.08
CA VAL A 51 -3.57 48.36 34.97
C VAL A 51 -4.70 48.89 35.86
N ASN A 52 -4.46 50.01 36.55
CA ASN A 52 -5.42 50.60 37.47
C ASN A 52 -6.51 51.41 36.73
N PHE A 53 -7.76 51.28 37.17
CA PHE A 53 -8.92 52.00 36.64
C PHE A 53 -9.21 53.33 37.36
N ALA A 54 -8.32 53.78 38.25
CA ALA A 54 -8.52 54.93 39.12
C ALA A 54 -8.96 56.20 38.35
N LYS A 55 -10.01 56.83 38.86
CA LYS A 55 -10.50 58.13 38.41
C LYS A 55 -9.65 59.22 39.07
N GLY A 56 -8.57 59.66 38.42
CA GLY A 56 -7.78 60.79 38.94
C GLY A 56 -6.30 60.83 38.56
N GLY A 57 -5.77 59.82 37.86
CA GLY A 57 -4.43 59.88 37.28
C GLY A 57 -4.40 60.56 35.89
N PRO A 58 -3.23 61.02 35.43
CA PRO A 58 -3.06 61.62 34.09
C PRO A 58 -3.37 60.66 32.93
N VAL A 59 -3.42 59.34 33.19
CA VAL A 59 -3.86 58.32 32.23
C VAL A 59 -4.93 57.46 32.91
N SER A 60 -6.20 57.82 32.72
CA SER A 60 -7.33 57.01 33.21
C SER A 60 -7.71 55.95 32.18
N VAL A 61 -7.54 54.68 32.51
CA VAL A 61 -7.98 53.56 31.64
C VAL A 61 -9.45 53.26 31.92
N GLN A 62 -10.26 53.19 30.86
CA GLN A 62 -11.68 52.83 31.00
C GLN A 62 -11.84 51.39 31.48
N LYS A 63 -12.67 51.22 32.51
CA LYS A 63 -13.06 49.92 33.06
C LYS A 63 -14.18 49.31 32.21
N HIS A 64 -13.94 48.10 31.69
CA HIS A 64 -14.95 47.30 31.00
C HIS A 64 -15.21 45.99 31.75
N THR A 65 -16.35 45.36 31.45
CA THR A 65 -16.73 44.06 32.00
C THR A 65 -16.73 43.04 30.88
N CYS A 66 -16.01 41.94 31.05
CA CYS A 66 -16.16 40.77 30.18
C CYS A 66 -17.51 40.11 30.47
N ARG A 67 -18.36 39.94 29.45
CA ARG A 67 -19.70 39.36 29.66
C ARG A 67 -19.70 37.84 29.89
N PHE A 68 -18.54 37.19 29.72
CA PHE A 68 -18.39 35.75 29.87
C PHE A 68 -17.85 35.34 31.24
N CYS A 69 -16.79 36.02 31.74
CA CYS A 69 -16.24 35.76 33.08
C CYS A 69 -16.63 36.81 34.14
N TYR A 70 -17.32 37.88 33.76
CA TYR A 70 -17.77 38.97 34.64
C TYR A 70 -16.67 39.67 35.45
N GLN A 71 -15.41 39.55 35.01
CA GLN A 71 -14.25 40.24 35.57
C GLN A 71 -14.05 41.63 34.92
N ALA A 72 -13.37 42.52 35.64
CA ALA A 72 -12.99 43.85 35.17
C ALA A 72 -11.74 43.79 34.28
N VAL A 73 -11.83 44.39 33.10
CA VAL A 73 -10.80 44.38 32.07
C VAL A 73 -10.66 45.75 31.42
N CYS A 74 -9.46 46.10 30.94
CA CYS A 74 -9.27 47.29 30.11
C CYS A 74 -9.68 47.03 28.65
N SER A 75 -9.73 48.09 27.85
CA SER A 75 -10.07 48.02 26.41
C SER A 75 -9.10 47.11 25.66
N SER A 76 -7.79 47.24 25.91
CA SER A 76 -6.74 46.44 25.25
C SER A 76 -6.81 44.94 25.57
N CYS A 77 -7.31 44.57 26.76
CA CYS A 77 -7.47 43.16 27.14
C CYS A 77 -8.86 42.58 26.77
N SER A 78 -9.73 43.39 26.17
CA SER A 78 -11.05 42.96 25.70
C SER A 78 -11.46 43.62 24.37
N PRO A 79 -10.60 43.59 23.33
CA PRO A 79 -10.89 44.26 22.07
C PRO A 79 -11.95 43.53 21.23
N LEU A 80 -12.31 42.29 21.59
CA LEU A 80 -13.16 41.40 20.81
C LEU A 80 -14.60 41.35 21.32
N THR A 81 -15.49 40.88 20.46
CA THR A 81 -16.88 40.53 20.76
C THR A 81 -17.20 39.11 20.33
N ALA A 82 -18.07 38.42 21.07
CA ALA A 82 -18.54 37.07 20.75
C ALA A 82 -20.05 36.96 21.01
N ILE A 83 -20.72 36.00 20.39
CA ILE A 83 -22.14 35.73 20.62
C ILE A 83 -22.29 35.08 22.00
N HIS A 84 -22.99 35.75 22.90
CA HIS A 84 -23.22 35.25 24.26
C HIS A 84 -24.33 34.16 24.27
N PRO A 85 -24.12 33.00 24.91
CA PRO A 85 -25.01 31.83 24.78
C PRO A 85 -26.44 32.06 25.27
N SER A 86 -26.63 32.89 26.30
CA SER A 86 -27.96 33.12 26.88
C SER A 86 -28.75 34.24 26.21
N THR A 87 -28.07 35.22 25.61
CA THR A 87 -28.69 36.43 25.05
C THR A 87 -28.67 36.44 23.53
N ASN A 88 -27.83 35.60 22.92
CA ASN A 88 -27.58 35.52 21.48
C ASN A 88 -27.15 36.86 20.84
N ASN A 89 -26.65 37.79 21.65
CA ASN A 89 -26.17 39.10 21.22
C ASN A 89 -24.64 39.12 21.17
N LEU A 90 -24.09 39.99 20.32
CA LEU A 90 -22.66 40.28 20.29
C LEU A 90 -22.26 41.06 21.54
N GLU A 91 -21.51 40.40 22.41
CA GLU A 91 -21.13 40.94 23.71
C GLU A 91 -19.60 40.94 23.88
N ARG A 92 -19.09 41.91 24.63
CA ARG A 92 -17.65 42.08 24.86
C ARG A 92 -17.06 40.89 25.62
N ILE A 93 -15.95 40.37 25.11
CA ILE A 93 -15.23 39.23 25.67
C ILE A 93 -13.76 39.60 25.91
N CYS A 94 -13.18 39.13 27.01
CA CYS A 94 -11.76 39.29 27.27
C CYS A 94 -10.93 38.24 26.51
N ILE A 95 -9.67 38.56 26.22
CA ILE A 95 -8.77 37.68 25.45
C ILE A 95 -8.69 36.25 26.06
N PRO A 96 -8.50 36.05 27.38
CA PRO A 96 -8.46 34.71 27.96
C PRO A 96 -9.74 33.90 27.73
N CYS A 97 -10.91 34.52 27.86
CA CYS A 97 -12.19 33.85 27.58
C CYS A 97 -12.30 33.50 26.10
N TYR A 98 -11.96 34.43 25.21
CA TYR A 98 -12.02 34.22 23.77
C TYR A 98 -11.12 33.05 23.34
N THR A 99 -9.85 33.05 23.75
CA THR A 99 -8.91 31.98 23.43
C THR A 99 -9.36 30.63 23.98
N ARG A 100 -9.90 30.59 25.20
CA ARG A 100 -10.43 29.35 25.79
C ARG A 100 -11.58 28.79 24.95
N TYR A 101 -12.59 29.59 24.66
CA TYR A 101 -13.75 29.13 23.89
C TYR A 101 -13.40 28.79 22.44
N LEU A 102 -12.46 29.51 21.84
CA LEU A 102 -11.95 29.18 20.52
C LEU A 102 -11.27 27.80 20.51
N LYS A 103 -10.45 27.49 21.53
CA LYS A 103 -9.85 26.16 21.68
C LYS A 103 -10.90 25.07 21.87
N GLU A 104 -11.87 25.30 22.74
CA GLU A 104 -12.97 24.34 22.98
C GLU A 104 -13.78 24.05 21.71
N GLU A 105 -14.02 25.06 20.86
CA GLU A 105 -14.73 24.85 19.59
C GLU A 105 -13.89 24.02 18.60
N ILE A 106 -12.61 24.39 18.44
CA ILE A 106 -11.67 23.66 17.57
C ILE A 106 -11.53 22.20 18.04
N GLU A 107 -11.40 21.97 19.36
CA GLU A 107 -11.33 20.63 19.93
C GLU A 107 -12.60 19.83 19.66
N ARG A 108 -13.77 20.45 19.77
CA ARG A 108 -15.05 19.79 19.47
C ARG A 108 -15.17 19.40 17.99
N GLU A 109 -14.84 20.30 17.08
CA GLU A 109 -14.86 20.04 15.64
C GLU A 109 -13.89 18.91 15.28
N ASN A 110 -12.66 18.98 15.81
CA ASN A 110 -11.66 17.94 15.61
C ASN A 110 -12.11 16.58 16.17
N GLU A 111 -12.76 16.56 17.33
CA GLU A 111 -13.25 15.30 17.93
C GLU A 111 -14.40 14.71 17.12
N ALA A 112 -15.31 15.55 16.60
CA ALA A 112 -16.37 15.11 15.71
C ALA A 112 -15.81 14.53 14.40
N GLU A 113 -14.79 15.17 13.82
CA GLU A 113 -14.10 14.67 12.63
C GLU A 113 -13.40 13.33 12.91
N LYS A 114 -12.62 13.25 14.00
CA LYS A 114 -11.95 12.01 14.42
C LYS A 114 -12.96 10.87 14.61
N GLN A 115 -14.08 11.14 15.28
CA GLN A 115 -15.12 10.14 15.48
C GLN A 115 -15.72 9.69 14.14
N GLY A 116 -15.89 10.61 13.18
CA GLY A 116 -16.32 10.28 11.82
C GLY A 116 -15.34 9.39 11.08
N VAL A 117 -14.03 9.67 11.17
CA VAL A 117 -12.96 8.84 10.58
C VAL A 117 -12.93 7.45 11.21
N ILE A 118 -13.01 7.36 12.54
CA ILE A 118 -13.05 6.08 13.27
C ILE A 118 -14.25 5.24 12.85
N SER A 119 -15.45 5.83 12.79
CA SER A 119 -16.65 5.11 12.36
C SER A 119 -16.51 4.55 10.95
N ARG A 120 -15.98 5.35 10.01
CA ARG A 120 -15.76 4.91 8.62
C ARG A 120 -14.74 3.76 8.53
N GLU A 121 -13.65 3.85 9.27
CA GLU A 121 -12.62 2.80 9.33
C GLU A 121 -13.19 1.49 9.90
N VAL A 122 -14.02 1.57 10.93
CA VAL A 122 -14.69 0.40 11.53
C VAL A 122 -15.64 -0.26 10.52
N GLU A 123 -16.42 0.52 9.78
CA GLU A 123 -17.30 0.00 8.73
C GLU A 123 -16.50 -0.67 7.60
N LEU A 124 -15.42 -0.05 7.15
CA LEU A 124 -14.54 -0.61 6.13
C LEU A 124 -13.95 -1.95 6.57
N ARG A 125 -13.45 -2.05 7.81
CA ARG A 125 -12.92 -3.31 8.36
C ARG A 125 -13.97 -4.40 8.46
N LYS A 126 -15.22 -4.06 8.80
CA LYS A 126 -16.32 -5.03 8.79
C LYS A 126 -16.59 -5.56 7.38
N SER A 127 -16.65 -4.67 6.39
CA SER A 127 -16.81 -5.07 4.98
C SER A 127 -15.68 -5.99 4.53
N LEU A 128 -14.43 -5.59 4.79
CA LEU A 128 -13.25 -6.37 4.42
C LEU A 128 -13.23 -7.74 5.10
N ASN A 129 -13.57 -7.82 6.38
CA ASN A 129 -13.65 -9.10 7.10
C ASN A 129 -14.76 -10.00 6.53
N SER A 130 -15.90 -9.43 6.12
CA SER A 130 -16.97 -10.21 5.51
C SER A 130 -16.57 -10.77 4.14
N GLU A 131 -15.83 -10.00 3.35
CA GLU A 131 -15.29 -10.45 2.06
C GLU A 131 -14.21 -11.51 2.25
N LYS A 132 -13.31 -11.30 3.22
CA LYS A 132 -12.30 -12.29 3.61
C LYS A 132 -12.92 -13.64 3.97
N MET A 133 -14.00 -13.65 4.76
CA MET A 133 -14.70 -14.89 5.10
C MET A 133 -15.27 -15.62 3.87
N LYS A 134 -15.81 -14.88 2.89
CA LYS A 134 -16.31 -15.49 1.65
C LYS A 134 -15.18 -16.11 0.83
N LEU A 135 -14.06 -15.41 0.73
CA LEU A 135 -12.87 -15.93 0.04
C LEU A 135 -12.29 -17.16 0.73
N GLU A 136 -12.27 -17.19 2.07
CA GLU A 136 -11.86 -18.37 2.83
C GLU A 136 -12.78 -19.58 2.56
N GLU A 137 -14.10 -19.36 2.51
CA GLU A 137 -15.07 -20.41 2.17
C GLU A 137 -14.87 -20.93 0.73
N GLU A 138 -14.61 -20.04 -0.24
CA GLU A 138 -14.32 -20.41 -1.63
C GLU A 138 -13.03 -21.21 -1.75
N LEU A 139 -11.97 -20.81 -1.02
CA LEU A 139 -10.71 -21.55 -0.97
C LEU A 139 -10.91 -22.97 -0.43
N ASP A 140 -11.71 -23.15 0.60
CA ASP A 140 -12.02 -24.47 1.14
C ASP A 140 -12.80 -25.34 0.15
N LYS A 141 -13.75 -24.76 -0.61
CA LYS A 141 -14.45 -25.47 -1.70
C LYS A 141 -13.47 -25.96 -2.77
N VAL A 142 -12.62 -25.08 -3.28
CA VAL A 142 -11.60 -25.42 -4.29
C VAL A 142 -10.65 -26.49 -3.76
N ARG A 143 -10.23 -26.40 -2.50
CA ARG A 143 -9.36 -27.40 -1.86
C ARG A 143 -10.04 -28.77 -1.80
N ASN A 144 -11.33 -28.82 -1.44
CA ASN A 144 -12.09 -30.06 -1.40
C ASN A 144 -12.26 -30.68 -2.79
N GLU A 145 -12.55 -29.88 -3.81
CA GLU A 145 -12.60 -30.33 -5.21
C GLU A 145 -11.26 -30.88 -5.68
N GLN A 146 -10.16 -30.18 -5.37
CA GLN A 146 -8.81 -30.62 -5.70
C GLN A 146 -8.48 -31.98 -5.05
N MET A 147 -8.85 -32.18 -3.78
CA MET A 147 -8.68 -33.48 -3.11
C MET A 147 -9.51 -34.58 -3.79
N GLY A 148 -10.75 -34.27 -4.20
CA GLY A 148 -11.60 -35.19 -4.96
C GLY A 148 -10.98 -35.60 -6.30
N LEU A 149 -10.53 -34.64 -7.10
CA LEU A 149 -9.85 -34.90 -8.38
C LEU A 149 -8.55 -35.68 -8.19
N LYS A 150 -7.76 -35.35 -7.17
CA LYS A 150 -6.53 -36.09 -6.86
C LYS A 150 -6.80 -37.56 -6.53
N SER A 151 -7.88 -37.84 -5.80
CA SER A 151 -8.33 -39.21 -5.53
C SER A 151 -8.69 -39.95 -6.83
N GLN A 152 -9.46 -39.32 -7.72
CA GLN A 152 -9.82 -39.90 -9.02
C GLN A 152 -8.58 -40.20 -9.88
N VAL A 153 -7.60 -39.29 -9.92
CA VAL A 153 -6.33 -39.50 -10.63
C VAL A 153 -5.58 -40.71 -10.09
N LEU A 154 -5.53 -40.90 -8.76
CA LEU A 154 -4.90 -42.06 -8.15
C LEU A 154 -5.61 -43.37 -8.54
N THR A 155 -6.95 -43.39 -8.52
CA THR A 155 -7.74 -44.55 -8.94
C THR A 155 -7.48 -44.90 -10.40
N LEU A 156 -7.59 -43.93 -11.32
CA LEU A 156 -7.33 -44.13 -12.75
C LEU A 156 -5.90 -44.57 -13.03
N SER A 157 -4.92 -44.07 -12.27
CA SER A 157 -3.52 -44.48 -12.40
C SER A 157 -3.35 -45.96 -12.02
N SER A 158 -3.98 -46.41 -10.93
CA SER A 158 -3.95 -47.82 -10.51
C SER A 158 -4.66 -48.74 -11.51
N GLU A 159 -5.79 -48.31 -12.08
CA GLU A 159 -6.49 -49.06 -13.13
C GLU A 159 -5.65 -49.20 -14.40
N LEU A 160 -4.98 -48.12 -14.83
CA LEU A 160 -4.05 -48.13 -15.97
C LEU A 160 -2.89 -49.09 -15.73
N GLU A 161 -2.31 -49.11 -14.53
CA GLU A 161 -1.25 -50.06 -14.17
C GLU A 161 -1.74 -51.51 -14.26
N CYS A 162 -2.94 -51.80 -13.76
CA CYS A 162 -3.55 -53.13 -13.84
C CYS A 162 -3.78 -53.56 -15.29
N LEU A 163 -4.35 -52.68 -16.12
CA LEU A 163 -4.58 -52.94 -17.55
C LEU A 163 -3.28 -53.17 -18.31
N ASN A 164 -2.23 -52.41 -17.98
CA ASN A 164 -0.93 -52.56 -18.61
C ASN A 164 -0.29 -53.91 -18.25
N HIS A 165 -0.40 -54.36 -16.99
CA HIS A 165 0.04 -55.70 -16.57
C HIS A 165 -0.75 -56.81 -17.29
N GLN A 166 -2.07 -56.66 -17.41
CA GLN A 166 -2.91 -57.60 -18.15
C GLN A 166 -2.49 -57.69 -19.62
N LYS A 167 -2.25 -56.55 -20.27
CA LYS A 167 -1.79 -56.49 -21.67
C LYS A 167 -0.44 -57.21 -21.85
N ILE A 168 0.53 -56.99 -20.96
CA ILE A 168 1.82 -57.68 -20.99
C ILE A 168 1.63 -59.20 -20.85
N ASN A 169 0.73 -59.65 -19.97
CA ASN A 169 0.42 -61.07 -19.79
C ASN A 169 -0.22 -61.70 -21.04
N VAL A 170 -1.16 -61.01 -21.70
CA VAL A 170 -1.77 -61.49 -22.94
C VAL A 170 -0.71 -61.59 -24.05
N GLN A 171 0.09 -60.54 -24.27
CA GLN A 171 1.16 -60.55 -25.28
C GLN A 171 2.21 -61.64 -25.05
N THR A 172 2.60 -61.88 -23.79
CA THR A 172 3.54 -62.97 -23.45
C THR A 172 2.94 -64.36 -23.62
N SER A 173 1.61 -64.51 -23.49
CA SER A 173 0.92 -65.77 -23.75
C SER A 173 0.74 -66.06 -25.25
N GLU A 174 0.45 -65.05 -26.06
CA GLU A 174 0.33 -65.18 -27.52
C GLU A 174 1.68 -65.52 -28.17
N ASN A 175 2.76 -64.86 -27.75
CA ASN A 175 4.12 -65.15 -28.23
C ASN A 175 4.64 -66.55 -27.86
N LYS A 176 4.06 -67.22 -26.85
CA LYS A 176 4.41 -68.61 -26.50
C LYS A 176 3.85 -69.64 -27.47
N ASN A 177 2.86 -69.28 -28.29
CA ASN A 177 2.22 -70.23 -29.22
C ASN A 177 2.77 -70.18 -30.66
N ASP A 178 3.45 -69.10 -31.07
CA ASP A 178 3.98 -68.96 -32.44
C ASP A 178 5.52 -69.01 -32.57
N SER A 179 6.28 -69.01 -31.47
CA SER A 179 7.75 -69.09 -31.51
C SER A 179 8.27 -70.47 -31.10
N SER A 180 8.29 -71.41 -32.05
CA SER A 180 8.97 -72.71 -31.88
C SER A 180 10.49 -72.62 -31.91
N VAL A 181 11.08 -71.43 -31.92
CA VAL A 181 12.53 -71.24 -31.78
C VAL A 181 12.79 -70.76 -30.35
N PRO A 182 13.43 -71.58 -29.51
CA PRO A 182 13.81 -71.20 -28.16
C PRO A 182 14.63 -69.91 -28.17
N ILE A 183 14.31 -68.97 -27.27
CA ILE A 183 15.11 -67.74 -27.08
C ILE A 183 16.59 -68.09 -26.81
N SER A 184 16.86 -69.26 -26.22
CA SER A 184 18.23 -69.78 -26.06
C SER A 184 18.96 -69.92 -27.39
N ASP A 185 18.31 -70.43 -28.43
CA ASP A 185 18.93 -70.67 -29.74
C ASP A 185 19.24 -69.36 -30.47
N LEU A 186 18.40 -68.34 -30.26
CA LEU A 186 18.64 -66.99 -30.77
C LEU A 186 19.80 -66.30 -30.05
N LEU A 187 19.90 -66.47 -28.72
CA LEU A 187 21.03 -65.97 -27.93
C LEU A 187 22.34 -66.68 -28.29
N GLU A 188 22.30 -67.99 -28.55
CA GLU A 188 23.45 -68.77 -29.03
C GLU A 188 23.93 -68.22 -30.38
N LYS A 189 23.02 -68.03 -31.34
CA LYS A 189 23.32 -67.45 -32.67
C LYS A 189 23.87 -66.03 -32.60
N LEU A 190 23.40 -65.22 -31.67
CA LEU A 190 23.93 -63.87 -31.43
C LEU A 190 25.37 -63.92 -30.92
N ARG A 191 25.68 -64.80 -29.96
CA ARG A 191 27.06 -65.01 -29.51
C ARG A 191 27.96 -65.52 -30.64
N GLU A 192 27.46 -66.45 -31.46
CA GLU A 192 28.21 -66.95 -32.62
C GLU A 192 28.51 -65.83 -33.62
N GLN A 193 27.52 -64.97 -33.91
CA GLN A 193 27.73 -63.79 -34.76
C GLN A 193 28.71 -62.79 -34.15
N GLU A 194 28.65 -62.54 -32.85
CA GLU A 194 29.61 -61.66 -32.17
C GLU A 194 31.04 -62.21 -32.24
N MET A 195 31.23 -63.52 -32.06
CA MET A 195 32.52 -64.19 -32.22
C MET A 195 33.02 -64.12 -33.66
N GLU A 196 32.16 -64.36 -34.64
CA GLU A 196 32.54 -64.31 -36.06
C GLU A 196 32.88 -62.88 -36.50
N ASN A 197 32.11 -61.88 -36.06
CA ASN A 197 32.43 -60.47 -36.30
C ASN A 197 33.78 -60.09 -35.68
N ALA A 198 34.08 -60.57 -34.47
CA ALA A 198 35.38 -60.36 -33.85
C ALA A 198 36.53 -61.05 -34.64
N ARG A 199 36.27 -62.23 -35.21
CA ARG A 199 37.22 -62.96 -36.07
C ARG A 199 37.50 -62.19 -37.37
N LEU A 200 36.44 -61.77 -38.06
CA LEU A 200 36.53 -60.99 -39.30
C LEU A 200 37.22 -59.64 -39.08
N GLN A 201 36.96 -58.96 -37.95
CA GLN A 201 37.66 -57.72 -37.60
C GLN A 201 39.18 -57.92 -37.47
N LYS A 202 39.61 -59.01 -36.84
CA LYS A 202 41.04 -59.36 -36.75
C LYS A 202 41.63 -59.63 -38.13
N GLU A 203 40.91 -60.32 -39.00
CA GLU A 203 41.36 -60.62 -40.37
C GLU A 203 41.45 -59.38 -41.25
N VAL A 204 40.49 -58.45 -41.15
CA VAL A 204 40.59 -57.14 -41.81
C VAL A 204 41.81 -56.37 -41.30
N GLN A 205 42.12 -56.46 -40.00
CA GLN A 205 43.27 -55.79 -39.41
C GLN A 205 44.60 -56.38 -39.88
N THR A 206 44.70 -57.71 -40.03
CA THR A 206 45.90 -58.36 -40.60
C THR A 206 46.07 -58.06 -42.08
N LEU A 207 45.00 -57.98 -42.87
CA LEU A 207 45.07 -57.59 -44.28
C LEU A 207 45.48 -56.11 -44.45
N LYS A 208 45.03 -55.22 -43.56
CA LYS A 208 45.47 -53.81 -43.52
C LYS A 208 46.97 -53.67 -43.17
N THR A 209 47.49 -54.45 -42.23
CA THR A 209 48.93 -54.41 -41.91
C THR A 209 49.79 -55.04 -43.02
N SER A 210 49.25 -56.01 -43.76
CA SER A 210 49.93 -56.65 -44.90
C SER A 210 50.00 -55.73 -46.14
N SER A 211 48.96 -54.94 -46.40
CA SER A 211 48.88 -54.04 -47.57
C SER A 211 49.68 -52.74 -47.44
N ASN A 212 50.04 -52.33 -46.21
CA ASN A 212 50.88 -51.14 -45.94
C ASN A 212 52.39 -51.38 -46.08
N SER A 213 52.82 -52.52 -46.63
CA SER A 213 54.24 -52.83 -46.90
C SER A 213 54.70 -52.49 -48.33
N ARG A 214 53.89 -51.79 -49.13
CA ARG A 214 54.36 -51.18 -50.39
C ARG A 214 54.94 -49.79 -50.13
N PRO A 215 56.26 -49.57 -50.33
CA PRO A 215 56.85 -48.25 -50.19
C PRO A 215 56.28 -47.33 -51.28
N SER A 216 55.66 -46.23 -50.87
CA SER A 216 55.23 -45.15 -51.75
C SER A 216 56.45 -44.41 -52.29
N SER A 217 56.91 -44.82 -53.47
CA SER A 217 57.81 -44.02 -54.31
C SER A 217 57.02 -43.22 -55.34
N SER A 218 57.56 -42.06 -55.72
CA SER A 218 57.09 -41.06 -56.70
C SER A 218 56.10 -40.04 -56.12
N ALA A 219 56.44 -38.77 -55.91
CA ALA A 219 57.02 -37.72 -56.78
C ALA A 219 55.96 -36.99 -57.65
N CYS A 220 56.32 -35.75 -57.98
CA CYS A 220 55.62 -34.69 -58.72
C CYS A 220 54.75 -33.76 -57.85
N GLU A 221 55.14 -32.51 -57.57
CA GLU A 221 55.46 -31.35 -58.44
C GLU A 221 54.23 -30.48 -58.80
N HIS A 222 54.37 -29.20 -58.44
CA HIS A 222 53.94 -27.98 -59.16
C HIS A 222 52.46 -27.72 -59.50
N CYS A 223 51.93 -26.60 -58.96
CA CYS A 223 51.60 -25.32 -59.66
C CYS A 223 50.66 -24.52 -58.74
N SER A 224 51.02 -23.33 -58.24
CA SER A 224 51.10 -22.03 -58.93
C SER A 224 49.73 -21.40 -59.24
N VAL A 225 49.52 -20.20 -58.66
CA VAL A 225 48.80 -19.03 -59.23
C VAL A 225 47.25 -19.18 -59.18
N GLN A 226 46.46 -18.27 -58.62
CA GLN A 226 46.49 -16.80 -58.59
C GLN A 226 45.67 -16.27 -57.42
#